data_AF-A0A7C4Z5J5-F1
#
_entry.id   AF-A0A7C4Z5J5-F1
#
_cell.length_a   1.000
_cell.length_b   1.000
_cell.length_c   1.000
_cell.angle_alpha   90.00
_cell.angle_beta   90.00
_cell.angle_gamma   90.00
#
_symmetry.space_group_name_H-M   'P 1'
#
loop_
_entity.id
_entity.type
_entity.pdbx_description
1 polymer ?
#
loop_
_entity_poly.entity_id
_entity_poly.type
_entity_poly.pdbx_seq_one_letter_code
_entity_poly.pdbx_strand_id
1 'polypeptide(L)'
;MQNLETGSSLLDALCAKTISPSVLPESSNRAAGLAMDILEEEFSLSVDGERLPLCMGIVLFSAGLGPADAERAARLASGMEVLWRSVMAQKHAAEHADLLSNILVADYALARVFDTFIADGDREVMMSIARGATALAEGVLAGSSSSADLEGTARGMSEYFEACFRVGARVAGIPDPPLSELGKIVRAAGMALCLGTPLSLPQKQLQEDSLDAKLLEKVLELSRILTGERSCV
;
A
#
# COMPACT_ATOMS: atom_id res chain seq x y z
N MET A 1 -12.77 8.31 15.89
CA MET A 1 -12.69 7.66 17.23
C MET A 1 -13.50 6.37 17.38
N GLN A 2 -14.34 5.93 16.41
CA GLN A 2 -15.14 4.70 16.57
C GLN A 2 -14.34 3.37 16.51
N ASN A 3 -13.10 3.36 16.02
CA ASN A 3 -12.28 2.13 15.92
C ASN A 3 -11.59 1.72 17.24
N LEU A 4 -11.63 2.55 18.28
CA LEU A 4 -11.00 2.28 19.59
C LEU A 4 -11.93 1.55 20.57
N GLU A 5 -13.23 1.41 20.26
CA GLU A 5 -14.21 0.77 21.16
C GLU A 5 -14.19 -0.77 21.10
N THR A 6 -13.51 -1.38 20.12
CA THR A 6 -13.48 -2.84 19.92
C THR A 6 -12.25 -3.55 20.46
N GLY A 7 -11.25 -2.82 20.98
CA GLY A 7 -9.96 -3.41 21.39
C GLY A 7 -9.11 -3.97 20.24
N SER A 8 -9.54 -3.76 18.99
CA SER A 8 -8.82 -4.14 17.77
C SER A 8 -7.58 -3.26 17.59
N SER A 9 -6.43 -3.84 17.26
CA SER A 9 -5.24 -3.04 16.96
C SER A 9 -5.43 -2.23 15.68
N LEU A 10 -4.71 -1.11 15.54
CA LEU A 10 -4.70 -0.28 14.33
C LEU A 10 -4.43 -1.12 13.07
N LEU A 11 -3.51 -2.08 13.18
CA LEU A 11 -3.12 -2.97 12.09
C LEU A 11 -4.26 -3.90 11.68
N ASP A 12 -5.01 -4.43 12.64
CA ASP A 12 -6.14 -5.32 12.34
C ASP A 12 -7.28 -4.55 11.64
N ALA A 13 -7.51 -3.31 12.06
CA ALA A 13 -8.48 -2.41 11.42
C ALA A 13 -8.07 -2.07 9.97
N LEU A 14 -6.77 -1.90 9.70
CA LEU A 14 -6.25 -1.70 8.35
C LEU A 14 -6.31 -2.98 7.51
N CYS A 15 -6.03 -4.15 8.09
CA CYS A 15 -6.14 -5.44 7.40
C CYS A 15 -7.58 -5.76 6.98
N ALA A 16 -8.58 -5.19 7.67
CA ALA A 16 -9.98 -5.30 7.29
C ALA A 16 -10.41 -4.32 6.19
N LYS A 17 -9.55 -3.35 5.80
CA LYS A 17 -9.87 -2.37 4.74
C LYS A 17 -9.78 -3.01 3.36
N THR A 18 -10.73 -2.63 2.52
CA THR A 18 -10.85 -3.14 1.17
C THR A 18 -10.81 -1.98 0.18
N ILE A 19 -10.06 -2.13 -0.90
CA ILE A 19 -10.20 -1.27 -2.07
C ILE A 19 -11.13 -1.98 -3.04
N SER A 20 -12.30 -1.40 -3.34
CA SER A 20 -13.14 -1.96 -4.40
C SER A 20 -12.42 -1.85 -5.74
N PRO A 21 -12.37 -2.90 -6.58
CA PRO A 21 -11.89 -2.78 -7.96
C PRO A 21 -12.60 -1.67 -8.74
N SER A 22 -13.85 -1.34 -8.37
CA SER A 22 -14.63 -0.27 -9.00
C SER A 22 -14.09 1.14 -8.78
N VAL A 23 -13.17 1.35 -7.83
CA VAL A 23 -12.50 2.64 -7.63
C VAL A 23 -11.15 2.73 -8.36
N LEU A 24 -10.70 1.63 -8.96
CA LEU A 24 -9.53 1.64 -9.83
C LEU A 24 -9.92 2.24 -11.19
N PRO A 25 -9.00 2.98 -11.85
CA PRO A 25 -9.23 3.43 -13.21
C PRO A 25 -9.52 2.26 -14.14
N GLU A 26 -10.39 2.43 -15.13
CA GLU A 26 -10.71 1.36 -16.11
C GLU A 26 -9.45 0.81 -16.80
N SER A 27 -8.44 1.65 -16.99
CA SER A 27 -7.12 1.28 -17.53
C SER A 27 -6.41 0.21 -16.68
N SER A 28 -6.78 0.05 -15.41
CA SER A 28 -6.18 -0.89 -14.46
C SER A 28 -6.90 -2.23 -14.41
N ASN A 29 -8.06 -2.40 -15.06
CA ASN A 29 -8.87 -3.63 -14.96
C ASN A 29 -8.10 -4.88 -15.38
N ARG A 30 -7.33 -4.80 -16.47
CA ARG A 30 -6.50 -5.93 -16.91
C ARG A 30 -5.41 -6.26 -15.90
N ALA A 31 -4.71 -5.25 -15.38
CA ALA A 31 -3.66 -5.43 -14.38
C ALA A 31 -4.22 -5.99 -13.07
N ALA A 32 -5.43 -5.58 -12.68
CA ALA A 32 -6.12 -6.10 -11.51
C ALA A 32 -6.47 -7.58 -11.65
N GLY A 33 -6.99 -8.02 -12.81
CA GLY A 33 -7.25 -9.43 -13.09
C GLY A 33 -5.97 -10.26 -13.02
N LEU A 34 -4.92 -9.83 -13.72
CA LEU A 34 -3.61 -10.50 -13.69
C LEU A 34 -3.01 -10.57 -12.29
N ALA A 35 -3.19 -9.51 -11.48
CA ALA A 35 -2.67 -9.48 -10.12
C ALA A 35 -3.38 -10.50 -9.21
N MET A 36 -4.69 -10.68 -9.39
CA MET A 36 -5.47 -11.72 -8.72
C MET A 36 -4.99 -13.12 -9.13
N ASP A 37 -4.83 -13.37 -10.43
CA ASP A 37 -4.33 -14.64 -10.96
C ASP A 37 -2.96 -14.98 -10.36
N ILE A 38 -2.03 -14.01 -10.31
CA ILE A 38 -0.71 -14.18 -9.70
C ILE A 38 -0.81 -14.55 -8.21
N LEU A 39 -1.69 -13.89 -7.44
CA LEU A 39 -1.85 -14.18 -6.01
C LEU A 39 -2.39 -15.60 -5.79
N GLU A 40 -3.36 -16.03 -6.59
CA GLU A 40 -3.93 -17.38 -6.51
C GLU A 40 -2.95 -18.44 -6.99
N GLU A 41 -2.45 -18.32 -8.21
CA GLU A 41 -1.68 -19.36 -8.88
C GLU A 41 -0.24 -19.44 -8.34
N GLU A 42 0.44 -18.30 -8.18
CA GLU A 42 1.85 -18.30 -7.80
C GLU A 42 2.06 -18.37 -6.29
N PHE A 43 1.16 -17.76 -5.51
CA PHE A 43 1.30 -17.65 -4.05
C PHE A 43 0.26 -18.47 -3.27
N SER A 44 -0.69 -19.14 -3.94
CA SER A 44 -1.74 -19.95 -3.29
C SER A 44 -2.52 -19.16 -2.24
N LEU A 45 -2.65 -17.84 -2.45
CA LEU A 45 -3.37 -16.95 -1.57
C LEU A 45 -4.82 -16.84 -2.06
N SER A 46 -5.77 -17.14 -1.18
CA SER A 46 -7.18 -16.90 -1.47
C SER A 46 -7.43 -15.41 -1.75
N VAL A 47 -8.09 -15.15 -2.87
CA VAL A 47 -8.66 -13.84 -3.25
C VAL A 47 -10.18 -13.80 -3.03
N ASP A 48 -10.78 -14.90 -2.57
CA ASP A 48 -12.21 -15.02 -2.30
C ASP A 48 -12.60 -14.17 -1.08
N GLY A 49 -13.15 -13.00 -1.39
CA GLY A 49 -13.68 -12.03 -0.46
C GLY A 49 -13.58 -10.65 -1.09
N GLU A 50 -14.50 -9.74 -0.82
CA GLU A 50 -14.47 -8.34 -1.29
C GLU A 50 -13.30 -7.52 -0.69
N ARG A 51 -12.15 -8.14 -0.47
CA ARG A 51 -10.98 -7.65 0.25
C ARG A 51 -9.77 -7.57 -0.67
N LEU A 52 -9.96 -6.90 -1.80
CA LEU A 52 -8.79 -6.48 -2.57
C LEU A 52 -7.91 -5.65 -1.63
N PRO A 53 -6.65 -6.04 -1.45
CA PRO A 53 -5.87 -5.40 -0.42
C PRO A 53 -5.49 -3.97 -0.76
N LEU A 54 -5.43 -3.14 0.29
CA LEU A 54 -5.14 -1.72 0.23
C LEU A 54 -3.85 -1.43 -0.56
N CYS A 55 -2.79 -2.21 -0.33
CA CYS A 55 -1.46 -1.99 -0.90
C CYS A 55 -1.44 -2.31 -2.41
N MET A 56 -2.04 -3.44 -2.80
CA MET A 56 -2.20 -3.80 -4.22
C MET A 56 -3.02 -2.74 -4.98
N GLY A 57 -4.14 -2.32 -4.39
CA GLY A 57 -5.01 -1.32 -5.00
C GLY A 57 -4.31 0.03 -5.20
N ILE A 58 -3.46 0.45 -4.27
CA ILE A 58 -2.63 1.66 -4.42
C ILE A 58 -1.69 1.53 -5.62
N VAL A 59 -0.95 0.42 -5.75
CA VAL A 59 -0.01 0.22 -6.87
C VAL A 59 -0.75 0.26 -8.20
N LEU A 60 -1.86 -0.48 -8.32
CA LEU A 60 -2.65 -0.57 -9.55
C LEU A 60 -3.28 0.77 -9.93
N PHE A 61 -3.87 1.49 -8.95
CA PHE A 61 -4.41 2.83 -9.17
C PHE A 61 -3.33 3.76 -9.72
N SER A 62 -2.16 3.79 -9.07
CA SER A 62 -1.04 4.64 -9.46
C SER A 62 -0.45 4.28 -10.82
N ALA A 63 -0.38 2.98 -11.15
CA ALA A 63 0.02 2.53 -12.48
C ALA A 63 -0.96 3.00 -13.56
N GLY A 64 -2.26 3.05 -13.25
CA GLY A 64 -3.30 3.54 -14.15
C GLY A 64 -3.25 5.04 -14.49
N LEU A 65 -2.35 5.81 -13.86
CA LEU A 65 -2.16 7.25 -14.10
C LEU A 65 -1.38 7.55 -15.39
N GLY A 66 -0.72 6.55 -15.99
CA GLY A 66 0.11 6.72 -17.17
C GLY A 66 0.13 5.48 -18.06
N PRO A 67 1.01 5.44 -19.08
CA PRO A 67 1.18 4.29 -19.96
C PRO A 67 1.97 3.17 -19.24
N ALA A 68 1.32 2.53 -18.26
CA ALA A 68 1.89 1.40 -17.55
C ALA A 68 1.81 0.10 -18.35
N ASP A 69 2.85 -0.72 -18.23
CA ASP A 69 2.77 -2.14 -18.58
C ASP A 69 1.89 -2.85 -17.53
N ALA A 70 0.73 -3.34 -17.97
CA ALA A 70 -0.25 -4.00 -17.11
C ALA A 70 0.31 -5.25 -16.42
N GLU A 71 1.17 -6.02 -17.07
CA GLU A 71 1.75 -7.22 -16.47
C GLU A 71 2.81 -6.86 -15.43
N ARG A 72 3.65 -5.86 -15.74
CA ARG A 72 4.62 -5.33 -14.78
C ARG A 72 3.92 -4.74 -13.55
N ALA A 73 2.88 -3.94 -13.76
CA ALA A 73 2.07 -3.36 -12.70
C ALA A 73 1.43 -4.45 -11.83
N ALA A 74 0.85 -5.49 -12.45
CA ALA A 74 0.24 -6.61 -11.75
C ALA A 74 1.26 -7.36 -10.88
N ARG A 75 2.40 -7.75 -11.44
CA ARG A 75 3.47 -8.46 -10.71
C ARG A 75 3.96 -7.66 -9.49
N LEU A 76 4.23 -6.37 -9.68
CA LEU A 76 4.69 -5.51 -8.59
C LEU A 76 3.60 -5.27 -7.54
N ALA A 77 2.33 -5.11 -7.96
CA ALA A 77 1.21 -4.93 -7.05
C ALA A 77 0.97 -6.19 -6.19
N SER A 78 0.97 -7.38 -6.81
CA SER A 78 0.86 -8.66 -6.09
C SER A 78 2.04 -8.86 -5.14
N GLY A 79 3.27 -8.55 -5.57
CA GLY A 79 4.44 -8.63 -4.71
C GLY A 79 4.34 -7.73 -3.47
N MET A 80 3.94 -6.46 -3.64
CA MET A 80 3.70 -5.54 -2.51
C MET A 80 2.61 -6.08 -1.59
N GLU A 81 1.61 -6.77 -2.12
CA GLU A 81 0.59 -7.37 -1.28
C GLU A 81 1.08 -8.57 -0.48
N VAL A 82 1.80 -9.48 -1.12
CA VAL A 82 2.41 -10.62 -0.43
C VAL A 82 3.36 -10.15 0.66
N LEU A 83 4.11 -9.07 0.43
CA LEU A 83 4.97 -8.46 1.44
C LEU A 83 4.17 -8.01 2.67
N TRP A 84 3.08 -7.26 2.45
CA TRP A 84 2.18 -6.86 3.53
C TRP A 84 1.67 -8.06 4.34
N ARG A 85 1.09 -9.05 3.64
CA ARG A 85 0.53 -10.24 4.28
C ARG A 85 1.56 -11.03 5.06
N SER A 86 2.78 -11.13 4.54
CA SER A 86 3.87 -11.85 5.20
C SER A 86 4.28 -11.17 6.50
N VAL A 87 4.43 -9.85 6.50
CA VAL A 87 4.75 -9.09 7.73
C VAL A 87 3.62 -9.17 8.75
N MET A 88 2.36 -9.10 8.32
CA MET A 88 1.22 -9.28 9.24
C MET A 88 1.13 -10.71 9.79
N ALA A 89 1.45 -11.72 8.99
CA ALA A 89 1.51 -13.11 9.43
C ALA A 89 2.64 -13.34 10.46
N GLN A 90 3.80 -12.73 10.25
CA GLN A 90 4.91 -12.76 11.21
C GLN A 90 4.53 -12.06 12.52
N LYS A 91 3.88 -10.89 12.47
CA LYS A 91 3.33 -10.22 13.66
C LYS A 91 2.39 -11.14 14.42
N HIS A 92 1.39 -11.70 13.74
CA HIS A 92 0.41 -12.57 14.37
C HIS A 92 1.06 -13.82 14.98
N ALA A 93 2.06 -14.40 14.31
CA ALA A 93 2.82 -15.52 14.85
C ALA A 93 3.71 -15.14 16.03
N ALA A 94 4.27 -13.93 16.08
CA ALA A 94 5.04 -13.45 17.24
C ALA A 94 4.17 -13.33 18.51
N GLU A 95 2.86 -13.12 18.35
CA GLU A 95 1.89 -13.09 19.46
C GLU A 95 1.51 -14.49 19.97
N HIS A 96 1.83 -15.56 19.23
CA HIS A 96 1.41 -16.93 19.51
C HIS A 96 2.58 -17.93 19.38
N ALA A 97 3.08 -18.45 20.51
CA ALA A 97 4.30 -19.25 20.60
C ALA A 97 4.31 -20.56 19.77
N ASP A 98 3.16 -21.01 19.27
CA ASP A 98 2.95 -22.24 18.51
C ASP A 98 2.91 -22.05 16.98
N LEU A 99 3.08 -20.82 16.48
CA LEU A 99 2.90 -20.50 15.05
C LEU A 99 4.21 -20.39 14.24
N LEU A 100 5.29 -21.10 14.63
CA LEU A 100 6.58 -21.07 13.92
C LEU A 100 6.45 -21.42 12.43
N SER A 101 5.56 -22.35 12.06
CA SER A 101 5.30 -22.70 10.66
C SER A 101 4.81 -21.50 9.83
N ASN A 102 4.05 -20.59 10.43
CA ASN A 102 3.52 -19.42 9.74
C ASN A 102 4.61 -18.39 9.45
N ILE A 103 5.61 -18.28 10.35
CA ILE A 103 6.80 -17.45 10.13
C ILE A 103 7.57 -17.99 8.93
N LEU A 104 7.81 -19.30 8.87
CA LEU A 104 8.56 -19.92 7.76
C LEU A 104 7.84 -19.78 6.42
N VAL A 105 6.50 -19.90 6.40
CA VAL A 105 5.70 -19.67 5.18
C VAL A 105 5.77 -18.20 4.75
N ALA A 106 5.71 -17.26 5.68
CA ALA A 106 5.86 -15.83 5.39
C ALA A 106 7.27 -15.49 4.86
N ASP A 107 8.32 -16.04 5.47
CA ASP A 107 9.70 -15.85 5.01
C ASP A 107 9.92 -16.42 3.61
N TYR A 108 9.36 -17.60 3.33
CA TYR A 108 9.39 -18.20 2.00
C TYR A 108 8.67 -17.33 0.95
N ALA A 109 7.48 -16.82 1.28
CA ALA A 109 6.74 -15.94 0.39
C ALA A 109 7.51 -14.63 0.12
N LEU A 110 8.09 -14.02 1.16
CA LEU A 110 8.95 -12.84 1.03
C LEU A 110 10.15 -13.09 0.12
N ALA A 111 10.86 -14.21 0.29
CA ALA A 111 12.00 -14.55 -0.56
C ALA A 111 11.62 -14.63 -2.04
N ARG A 112 10.50 -15.29 -2.36
CA ARG A 112 9.98 -15.38 -3.74
C ARG A 112 9.59 -14.02 -4.32
N VAL A 113 8.99 -13.16 -3.50
CA VAL A 113 8.62 -11.80 -3.92
C VAL A 113 9.84 -10.96 -4.22
N PHE A 114 10.90 -11.06 -3.40
CA PHE A 114 12.15 -10.34 -3.67
C PHE A 114 12.84 -10.82 -4.95
N ASP A 115 12.76 -12.10 -5.31
CA ASP A 115 13.22 -12.58 -6.62
C ASP A 115 12.46 -11.88 -7.75
N THR A 116 11.14 -11.73 -7.65
CA THR A 116 10.31 -10.98 -8.62
C THR A 116 10.73 -9.52 -8.72
N PHE A 117 11.01 -8.87 -7.59
CA PHE A 117 11.44 -7.47 -7.55
C PHE A 117 12.84 -7.26 -8.11
N ILE A 118 13.76 -8.20 -7.85
CA ILE A 118 15.11 -8.17 -8.43
C ILE A 118 15.03 -8.37 -9.95
N ALA A 119 14.17 -9.28 -10.42
CA ALA A 119 13.99 -9.55 -11.83
C ALA A 119 13.40 -8.36 -12.62
N ASP A 120 12.64 -7.46 -11.96
CA ASP A 120 12.15 -6.21 -12.58
C ASP A 120 13.30 -5.30 -13.05
N GLY A 121 14.45 -5.35 -12.38
CA GLY A 121 15.66 -4.64 -12.79
C GLY A 121 15.63 -3.11 -12.60
N ASP A 122 14.52 -2.53 -12.16
CA ASP A 122 14.41 -1.10 -11.85
C ASP A 122 14.87 -0.82 -10.42
N ARG A 123 16.04 -0.19 -10.32
CA ARG A 123 16.66 0.18 -9.05
C ARG A 123 15.74 1.04 -8.18
N GLU A 124 15.00 1.99 -8.75
CA GLU A 124 14.18 2.91 -7.96
C GLU A 124 12.91 2.22 -7.43
N VAL A 125 12.36 1.27 -8.20
CA VAL A 125 11.31 0.36 -7.72
C VAL A 125 11.84 -0.46 -6.55
N MET A 126 12.98 -1.14 -6.70
CA MET A 126 13.57 -1.96 -5.63
C MET A 126 13.91 -1.14 -4.37
N MET A 127 14.42 0.08 -4.53
CA MET A 127 14.68 0.98 -3.39
C MET A 127 13.40 1.43 -2.70
N SER A 128 12.33 1.71 -3.46
CA SER A 128 11.02 2.09 -2.90
C SER A 128 10.42 0.93 -2.10
N ILE A 129 10.49 -0.28 -2.66
CA ILE A 129 10.04 -1.52 -2.01
C ILE A 129 10.82 -1.75 -0.71
N ALA A 130 12.15 -1.70 -0.76
CA ALA A 130 12.99 -1.93 0.43
C ALA A 130 12.67 -0.94 1.55
N ARG A 131 12.56 0.35 1.22
CA ARG A 131 12.17 1.39 2.20
C ARG A 131 10.78 1.14 2.77
N GLY A 132 9.82 0.78 1.91
CA GLY A 132 8.48 0.43 2.34
C GLY A 132 8.49 -0.76 3.31
N ALA A 133 9.18 -1.84 2.96
CA ALA A 133 9.28 -3.05 3.77
C ALA A 133 9.88 -2.76 5.14
N THR A 134 10.95 -1.94 5.20
CA THR A 134 11.54 -1.49 6.46
C THR A 134 10.56 -0.68 7.28
N ALA A 135 9.90 0.32 6.69
CA ALA A 135 8.93 1.16 7.39
C ALA A 135 7.74 0.35 7.91
N LEU A 136 7.26 -0.64 7.14
CA LEU A 136 6.21 -1.55 7.56
C LEU A 136 6.63 -2.36 8.80
N ALA A 137 7.83 -2.95 8.78
CA ALA A 137 8.37 -3.70 9.89
C ALA A 137 8.58 -2.82 11.14
N GLU A 138 9.14 -1.62 10.97
CA GLU A 138 9.29 -0.64 12.06
C GLU A 138 7.94 -0.23 12.67
N GLY A 139 6.93 -0.02 11.82
CA GLY A 139 5.57 0.29 12.27
C GLY A 139 4.93 -0.85 13.07
N VAL A 140 5.15 -2.11 12.66
CA VAL A 140 4.71 -3.28 13.42
C VAL A 140 5.41 -3.34 14.78
N LEU A 141 6.73 -3.17 14.82
CA LEU A 141 7.50 -3.19 16.05
C LEU A 141 7.08 -2.09 17.03
N ALA A 142 6.76 -0.89 16.52
CA ALA A 142 6.23 0.22 17.31
C ALA A 142 4.90 -0.16 18.01
N GLY A 143 4.00 -0.82 17.29
CA GLY A 143 2.71 -1.28 17.79
C GLY A 143 2.80 -2.46 18.77
N SER A 144 3.83 -3.31 18.65
CA SER A 144 4.09 -4.44 19.55
C SER A 144 4.85 -4.07 20.83
N SER A 145 5.26 -2.81 21.00
CA SER A 145 5.98 -2.35 22.18
C SER A 145 5.08 -2.21 23.42
N SER A 146 5.66 -2.30 24.63
CA SER A 146 4.92 -2.25 25.91
C SER A 146 4.17 -0.94 26.16
N SER A 147 4.49 0.12 25.41
CA SER A 147 3.83 1.43 25.48
C SER A 147 2.99 1.75 24.24
N ALA A 148 2.78 0.80 23.32
CA ALA A 148 2.03 0.91 22.07
C ALA A 148 2.16 2.30 21.41
N ASP A 149 3.21 2.50 20.62
CA ASP A 149 3.42 3.74 19.87
C ASP A 149 2.49 3.78 18.64
N LEU A 150 1.29 4.33 18.85
CA LEU A 150 0.27 4.49 17.81
C LEU A 150 0.75 5.39 16.66
N GLU A 151 1.50 6.46 16.97
CA GLU A 151 2.01 7.39 15.96
C GLU A 151 3.12 6.73 15.15
N GLY A 152 4.03 6.00 15.80
CA GLY A 152 5.06 5.19 15.13
C GLY A 152 4.47 4.10 14.23
N THR A 153 3.40 3.44 14.69
CA THR A 153 2.66 2.45 13.89
C THR A 153 2.06 3.12 12.65
N ALA A 154 1.30 4.21 12.83
CA ALA A 154 0.67 4.93 11.74
C ALA A 154 1.68 5.50 10.74
N ARG A 155 2.82 6.00 11.22
CA ARG A 155 3.93 6.44 10.37
C ARG A 155 4.46 5.31 9.50
N GLY A 156 4.81 4.16 10.08
CA GLY A 156 5.32 3.02 9.32
C GLY A 156 4.36 2.54 8.23
N MET A 157 3.07 2.46 8.55
CA MET A 157 2.03 2.11 7.56
C MET A 157 1.91 3.16 6.45
N SER A 158 1.95 4.45 6.81
CA SER A 158 1.83 5.54 5.84
C SER A 158 3.01 5.60 4.86
N GLU A 159 4.22 5.30 5.33
CA GLU A 159 5.42 5.20 4.49
C GLU A 159 5.37 3.96 3.59
N TYR A 160 4.76 2.87 4.07
CA TYR A 160 4.49 1.71 3.23
C TYR A 160 3.50 2.01 2.08
N PHE A 161 2.43 2.74 2.36
CA PHE A 161 1.48 3.17 1.32
C PHE A 161 2.12 4.14 0.32
N GLU A 162 2.99 5.04 0.78
CA GLU A 162 3.79 5.88 -0.10
C GLU A 162 4.71 5.03 -1.01
N ALA A 163 5.36 3.99 -0.48
CA ALA A 163 6.17 3.08 -1.28
C ALA A 163 5.34 2.38 -2.35
N CYS A 164 4.15 1.86 -2.02
CA CYS A 164 3.20 1.29 -2.99
C CYS A 164 2.86 2.30 -4.09
N PHE A 165 2.55 3.54 -3.72
CA PHE A 165 2.26 4.60 -4.67
C PHE A 165 3.45 4.88 -5.60
N ARG A 166 4.66 5.00 -5.05
CA ARG A 166 5.89 5.25 -5.82
C ARG A 166 6.17 4.14 -6.81
N VAL A 167 5.98 2.87 -6.42
CA VAL A 167 6.12 1.72 -7.31
C VAL A 167 5.16 1.84 -8.49
N GLY A 168 3.86 2.05 -8.23
CA GLY A 168 2.86 2.19 -9.30
C GLY A 168 3.13 3.41 -10.20
N ALA A 169 3.47 4.56 -9.61
CA ALA A 169 3.80 5.79 -10.33
C ALA A 169 5.04 5.64 -11.23
N ARG A 170 6.05 4.88 -10.76
CA ARG A 170 7.25 4.58 -11.55
C ARG A 170 6.94 3.69 -12.74
N VAL A 171 6.07 2.68 -12.56
CA VAL A 171 5.58 1.83 -13.65
C VAL A 171 4.79 2.64 -14.67
N ALA A 172 4.04 3.66 -14.22
CA ALA A 172 3.32 4.61 -15.08
C ALA A 172 4.24 5.62 -15.79
N GLY A 173 5.55 5.60 -15.55
CA GLY A 173 6.49 6.53 -16.18
C GLY A 173 6.42 7.96 -15.66
N ILE A 174 5.91 8.16 -14.44
CA ILE A 174 5.83 9.50 -13.83
C ILE A 174 7.27 9.95 -13.42
N PRO A 175 7.67 11.22 -13.65
CA PRO A 175 9.01 11.70 -13.33
C PRO A 175 9.29 11.82 -11.82
N ASP A 176 10.55 11.65 -11.39
CA ASP A 176 10.91 11.63 -9.95
C ASP A 176 10.58 12.94 -9.17
N PRO A 177 10.77 14.16 -9.73
CA PRO A 177 10.39 15.39 -9.03
C PRO A 177 8.90 15.48 -8.64
N PRO A 178 7.93 15.24 -9.55
CA PRO A 178 6.52 15.18 -9.17
C PRO A 178 6.20 13.99 -8.25
N LEU A 179 6.87 12.83 -8.38
CA LEU A 179 6.68 11.72 -7.42
C LEU A 179 6.97 12.12 -5.98
N SER A 180 8.00 12.93 -5.74
CA SER A 180 8.37 13.37 -4.39
C SER A 180 7.25 14.16 -3.72
N GLU A 181 6.61 15.08 -4.44
CA GLU A 181 5.51 15.89 -3.90
C GLU A 181 4.23 15.08 -3.73
N LEU A 182 3.88 14.26 -4.72
CA LEU A 182 2.69 13.40 -4.66
C LEU A 182 2.81 12.34 -3.55
N GLY A 183 4.01 11.81 -3.32
CA GLY A 183 4.29 10.87 -2.23
C GLY A 183 4.01 11.47 -0.85
N LYS A 184 4.23 12.77 -0.64
CA LYS A 184 3.89 13.44 0.63
C LYS A 184 2.38 13.46 0.87
N ILE A 185 1.59 13.67 -0.18
CA ILE A 185 0.12 13.68 -0.11
C ILE A 185 -0.37 12.28 0.28
N VAL A 186 0.13 11.24 -0.39
CA VAL A 186 -0.24 9.85 -0.08
C VAL A 186 0.15 9.46 1.35
N ARG A 187 1.35 9.85 1.81
CA ARG A 187 1.77 9.61 3.19
C ARG A 187 0.86 10.32 4.19
N ALA A 188 0.49 11.58 3.94
CA ALA A 188 -0.45 12.32 4.79
C ALA A 188 -1.84 11.65 4.83
N ALA A 189 -2.35 11.20 3.67
CA ALA A 189 -3.60 10.45 3.58
C ALA A 189 -3.54 9.10 4.30
N GLY A 190 -2.43 8.38 4.17
CA GLY A 190 -2.18 7.13 4.89
C GLY A 190 -2.15 7.33 6.41
N MET A 191 -1.48 8.39 6.88
CA MET A 191 -1.48 8.76 8.30
C MET A 191 -2.90 9.09 8.79
N ALA A 192 -3.65 9.87 8.02
CA ALA A 192 -5.03 10.24 8.34
C ALA A 192 -5.96 9.01 8.40
N LEU A 193 -5.82 8.08 7.45
CA LEU A 193 -6.51 6.78 7.47
C LEU A 193 -6.19 5.99 8.74
N CYS A 194 -4.91 5.89 9.08
CA CYS A 194 -4.47 5.13 10.26
C CYS A 194 -5.02 5.74 11.56
N LEU A 195 -4.90 7.06 11.72
CA LEU A 195 -5.34 7.74 12.94
C LEU A 195 -6.86 7.99 12.99
N GLY A 196 -7.58 7.73 11.89
CA GLY A 196 -9.00 8.03 11.77
C GLY A 196 -9.30 9.52 11.91
N THR A 197 -8.40 10.36 11.41
CA THR A 197 -8.50 11.82 11.43
C THR A 197 -8.84 12.35 10.03
N PRO A 198 -9.55 13.50 9.92
CA PRO A 198 -9.78 14.15 8.63
C PRO A 198 -8.46 14.51 7.93
N LEU A 199 -8.44 14.48 6.60
CA LEU A 199 -7.27 14.89 5.84
C LEU A 199 -7.15 16.42 5.81
N SER A 200 -6.12 16.97 6.45
CA SER A 200 -5.79 18.40 6.39
C SER A 200 -4.69 18.66 5.35
N LEU A 201 -5.06 18.73 4.08
CA LEU A 201 -4.10 19.16 3.07
C LEU A 201 -3.85 20.67 3.19
N PRO A 202 -2.59 21.13 3.21
CA PRO A 202 -2.29 22.54 3.10
C PRO A 202 -2.70 23.05 1.72
N GLN A 203 -3.93 23.61 1.62
CA GLN A 203 -4.50 24.19 0.39
C GLN A 203 -3.61 25.26 -0.26
N LYS A 204 -2.64 25.82 0.48
CA LYS A 204 -1.70 26.85 -0.01
C LYS A 204 -0.42 26.33 -0.66
N GLN A 205 -0.13 25.02 -0.65
CA GLN A 205 1.11 24.45 -1.22
C GLN A 205 0.93 23.74 -2.55
N LEU A 206 -0.30 23.63 -3.06
CA LEU A 206 -0.62 23.02 -4.36
C LEU A 206 -0.67 24.05 -5.51
N GLN A 207 0.10 25.14 -5.40
CA GLN A 207 0.20 26.14 -6.48
C GLN A 207 1.03 25.59 -7.66
N GLU A 208 0.30 24.95 -8.58
CA GLU A 208 0.30 24.98 -10.06
C GLU A 208 1.57 25.16 -10.93
N ASP A 209 2.77 25.45 -10.44
CA ASP A 209 3.90 25.75 -11.36
C ASP A 209 4.84 24.56 -11.68
N SER A 210 4.57 23.34 -11.19
CA SER A 210 5.42 22.17 -11.49
C SER A 210 4.72 20.80 -11.61
N LEU A 211 3.45 20.70 -11.23
CA LEU A 211 2.69 19.46 -11.20
C LEU A 211 1.53 19.53 -12.19
N ASP A 212 1.39 18.52 -13.06
CA ASP A 212 0.23 18.38 -13.93
C ASP A 212 -1.04 18.34 -13.06
N ALA A 213 -1.94 19.31 -13.24
CA ALA A 213 -3.17 19.44 -12.47
C ALA A 213 -4.03 18.16 -12.50
N LYS A 214 -4.02 17.42 -13.62
CA LYS A 214 -4.76 16.15 -13.74
C LYS A 214 -4.14 15.05 -12.88
N LEU A 215 -2.81 15.02 -12.80
CA LEU A 215 -2.11 14.03 -11.98
C LEU A 215 -2.36 14.31 -10.49
N LEU A 216 -2.31 15.58 -10.10
CA LEU A 216 -2.66 16.00 -8.74
C LEU A 216 -4.10 15.62 -8.39
N GLU A 217 -5.07 15.91 -9.26
CA GLU A 217 -6.48 15.55 -9.08
C GLU A 217 -6.66 14.05 -8.80
N LYS A 218 -5.97 13.19 -9.57
CA LYS A 218 -6.05 11.74 -9.39
C LYS A 218 -5.40 11.25 -8.10
N VAL A 219 -4.31 11.87 -7.66
CA VAL A 219 -3.71 11.54 -6.35
C VAL A 219 -4.60 11.99 -5.19
N LEU A 220 -5.31 13.10 -5.35
CA LEU A 220 -6.32 13.53 -4.38
C LEU A 220 -7.52 12.57 -4.36
N GLU A 221 -7.92 12.02 -5.51
CA GLU A 221 -8.93 10.97 -5.59
C GLU A 221 -8.49 9.71 -4.82
N LEU A 222 -7.26 9.24 -5.03
CA LEU A 222 -6.68 8.15 -4.23
C LEU A 222 -6.66 8.49 -2.74
N SER A 223 -6.30 9.71 -2.38
CA SER A 223 -6.25 10.14 -0.98
C SER A 223 -7.62 10.10 -0.32
N ARG A 224 -8.69 10.45 -1.04
CA ARG A 224 -10.08 10.33 -0.55
C ARG A 224 -10.49 8.86 -0.39
N ILE A 225 -10.08 7.99 -1.32
CA ILE A 225 -10.29 6.53 -1.19
C ILE A 225 -9.61 6.03 0.09
N LEU A 226 -8.36 6.44 0.33
CA LEU A 226 -7.60 6.06 1.52
C LEU A 226 -8.27 6.57 2.80
N THR A 227 -8.76 7.82 2.85
CA THR A 227 -9.37 8.37 4.07
C THR A 227 -10.83 7.94 4.28
N GLY A 228 -11.48 7.38 3.27
CA GLY A 228 -12.91 7.05 3.29
C GLY A 228 -13.83 8.28 3.20
N GLU A 229 -13.28 9.44 2.87
CA GLU A 229 -14.05 10.67 2.65
C GLU A 229 -14.79 10.54 1.31
N ARG A 230 -16.13 10.41 1.36
CA ARG A 230 -16.94 10.43 0.13
C ARG A 230 -16.90 11.83 -0.48
N SER A 231 -16.70 11.89 -1.80
CA SER A 231 -16.89 13.10 -2.58
C SER A 231 -18.35 13.54 -2.42
N CYS A 232 -18.60 14.65 -1.72
CA CYS A 232 -19.80 15.44 -1.97
C CYS A 232 -19.62 16.05 -3.36
N VAL A 233 -20.18 15.38 -4.37
CA VAL A 233 -20.55 16.04 -5.62
C VAL A 233 -21.90 16.69 -5.41
#